data_AF-T1BFI0-F1
#
_entry.id   AF-T1BFI0-F1
#
_cell.length_a   1.000
_cell.length_b   1.000
_cell.length_c   1.000
_cell.angle_alpha   90.00
_cell.angle_beta   90.00
_cell.angle_gamma   90.00
#
_symmetry.space_group_name_H-M   'P 1'
#
loop_
_entity.id
_entity.type
_entity.pdbx_description
1 polymer ?
#
loop_
_entity_poly.entity_id
_entity_poly.type
_entity_poly.pdbx_seq_one_letter_code
_entity_poly.pdbx_strand_id
1 'polypeptide(L)'
;MPPSAPAPPLPPPPETLPPELRKYFDLLGGVENTSKALVLGENDEVLVESPVGSMIEALTGLTTPAKALVFDGIVSQRVVDVAQEKGIGTVVASRVGAVGKFPESVRVLTRADLGGGH
;
A
#
# COMPACT_ATOMS: atom_id res chain seq x y z
N MET A 1 -33.77 -5.63 -7.71
CA MET A 1 -32.83 -5.70 -6.56
C MET A 1 -31.62 -4.82 -6.92
N PRO A 2 -31.02 -4.08 -5.96
CA PRO A 2 -30.26 -2.83 -6.18
C PRO A 2 -28.75 -3.09 -6.49
N PRO A 3 -27.92 -2.04 -6.63
CA PRO A 3 -27.22 -1.61 -7.84
C PRO A 3 -25.86 -2.30 -8.09
N SER A 4 -25.48 -2.60 -9.34
CA SER A 4 -24.05 -2.75 -9.68
C SER A 4 -23.47 -1.35 -9.84
N ALA A 5 -22.87 -0.85 -8.76
CA ALA A 5 -22.06 0.36 -8.77
C ALA A 5 -21.00 0.29 -9.90
N PRO A 6 -20.66 1.44 -10.52
CA PRO A 6 -19.69 1.50 -11.62
C PRO A 6 -18.36 0.91 -11.16
N ALA A 7 -17.79 0.00 -11.95
CA ALA A 7 -16.38 -0.35 -11.78
C ALA A 7 -15.56 0.93 -12.02
N PRO A 8 -14.84 1.47 -11.02
CA PRO A 8 -13.99 2.62 -11.26
C PRO A 8 -12.91 2.23 -12.30
N PRO A 9 -12.59 3.13 -13.24
CA PRO A 9 -11.61 2.86 -14.28
C PRO A 9 -10.24 2.67 -13.61
N LEU A 10 -9.59 1.55 -13.91
CA LEU A 10 -8.19 1.31 -13.59
C LEU A 10 -7.37 2.50 -14.15
N PRO A 11 -6.68 3.30 -13.33
CA PRO A 11 -5.73 4.27 -13.86
C PRO A 11 -4.60 3.50 -14.58
N PRO A 12 -4.19 3.93 -15.79
CA PRO A 12 -3.10 3.29 -16.52
C PRO A 12 -1.77 3.51 -15.77
N PRO A 13 -0.88 2.51 -15.67
CA PRO A 13 0.45 2.72 -15.12
C PRO A 13 1.31 3.50 -16.14
N PRO A 14 1.83 4.70 -15.82
CA PRO A 14 2.82 5.33 -16.67
C PRO A 14 4.18 4.65 -16.51
N GLU A 15 4.73 4.26 -17.65
CA GLU A 15 5.96 3.49 -17.92
C GLU A 15 7.28 4.28 -17.66
N THR A 16 7.27 5.18 -16.68
CA THR A 16 8.46 5.88 -16.19
C THR A 16 8.31 5.99 -14.69
N LEU A 17 9.09 5.22 -13.90
CA LEU A 17 9.07 5.16 -12.43
C LEU A 17 8.29 6.32 -11.80
N PRO A 18 6.99 6.14 -11.49
CA PRO A 18 6.14 7.27 -11.17
C PRO A 18 6.65 7.94 -9.88
N PRO A 19 6.49 9.27 -9.73
CA PRO A 19 7.04 10.03 -8.60
C PRO A 19 6.58 9.49 -7.24
N GLU A 20 5.45 8.79 -7.24
CA GLU A 20 4.94 8.02 -6.11
C GLU A 20 5.92 6.94 -5.61
N LEU A 21 6.62 6.20 -6.49
CA LEU A 21 7.58 5.16 -6.08
C LEU A 21 8.77 5.76 -5.32
N ARG A 22 9.31 6.88 -5.80
CA ARG A 22 10.36 7.62 -5.08
C ARG A 22 9.89 8.07 -3.71
N LYS A 23 8.64 8.55 -3.64
CA LYS A 23 8.03 8.97 -2.38
C LYS A 23 7.84 7.78 -1.45
N TYR A 24 7.36 6.65 -1.94
CA TYR A 24 7.23 5.43 -1.15
C TYR A 24 8.57 4.93 -0.62
N PHE A 25 9.64 5.04 -1.39
CA PHE A 25 11.00 4.69 -0.93
C PHE A 25 11.46 5.61 0.21
N ASP A 26 11.29 6.92 0.06
CA ASP A 26 11.64 7.92 1.08
C ASP A 26 10.83 7.72 2.37
N LEU A 27 9.51 7.54 2.22
CA LEU A 27 8.59 7.24 3.32
C LEU A 27 8.96 5.94 4.02
N LEU A 28 9.24 4.87 3.25
CA LEU A 28 9.65 3.57 3.79
C LEU A 28 10.96 3.71 4.55
N GLY A 29 11.95 4.44 4.02
CA GLY A 29 13.20 4.76 4.70
C GLY A 29 13.01 5.56 5.99
N GLY A 30 12.04 6.48 6.01
CA GLY A 30 11.69 7.26 7.21
C GLY A 30 11.01 6.42 8.30
N VAL A 31 10.30 5.35 7.92
CA VAL A 31 9.70 4.39 8.87
C VAL A 31 10.56 3.15 9.11
N GLU A 32 11.62 2.96 8.34
CA GLU A 32 12.55 1.84 8.45
C GLU A 32 13.14 1.81 9.85
N ASN A 33 13.13 0.63 10.50
CA ASN A 33 13.54 0.43 11.89
C ASN A 33 12.60 1.00 12.96
N THR A 34 11.59 1.78 12.60
CA THR A 34 10.61 2.32 13.56
C THR A 34 9.32 1.51 13.65
N SER A 35 9.16 0.46 12.82
CA SER A 35 7.94 -0.35 12.74
C SER A 35 6.69 0.52 12.59
N LYS A 36 6.77 1.54 11.71
CA LYS A 36 5.65 2.42 11.37
C LYS A 36 5.09 2.11 9.98
N ALA A 37 3.83 2.47 9.81
CA ALA A 37 3.03 2.35 8.63
C ALA A 37 2.43 3.71 8.27
N LEU A 38 2.44 4.01 6.98
CA LEU A 38 1.98 5.23 6.36
C LEU A 38 0.98 4.83 5.30
N VAL A 39 -0.25 5.33 5.44
CA VAL A 39 -1.31 5.07 4.48
C VAL A 39 -1.39 6.26 3.55
N LEU A 40 -1.30 6.01 2.24
CA LEU A 40 -1.39 7.03 1.21
C LEU A 40 -2.75 6.98 0.51
N GLY A 41 -3.35 8.15 0.35
CA GLY A 41 -4.61 8.34 -0.36
C GLY A 41 -4.44 8.43 -1.87
N GLU A 42 -5.55 8.66 -2.58
CA GLU A 42 -5.59 8.82 -4.04
C GLU A 42 -4.64 9.90 -4.58
N ASN A 43 -4.35 10.95 -3.79
CA ASN A 43 -3.45 12.05 -4.16
C ASN A 43 -1.98 11.83 -3.75
N ASP A 44 -1.59 10.61 -3.36
CA ASP A 44 -0.25 10.31 -2.84
C ASP A 44 0.12 11.17 -1.61
N GLU A 45 -0.90 11.54 -0.82
CA GLU A 45 -0.77 12.19 0.48
C GLU A 45 -0.85 11.17 1.61
N VAL A 46 -0.09 11.39 2.69
CA VAL A 46 -0.17 10.55 3.89
C VAL A 46 -1.49 10.88 4.60
N LEU A 47 -2.45 9.96 4.53
CA LEU A 47 -3.74 10.06 5.21
C LEU A 47 -3.59 9.81 6.71
N VAL A 48 -2.81 8.78 7.06
CA VAL A 48 -2.55 8.41 8.45
C VAL A 48 -1.19 7.75 8.58
N GLU A 49 -0.53 8.06 9.69
CA GLU A 49 0.67 7.40 10.18
C GLU A 49 0.32 6.62 11.45
N SER A 50 0.65 5.33 11.46
CA SER A 50 0.33 4.44 12.58
C SER A 50 1.42 3.39 12.73
N PRO A 51 1.75 2.92 13.95
CA PRO A 51 2.65 1.78 14.12
C PRO A 51 2.11 0.54 13.40
N VAL A 52 2.99 -0.31 12.85
CA VAL A 52 2.64 -1.55 12.14
C VAL A 52 1.72 -2.46 12.98
N GLY A 53 1.91 -2.47 14.30
CA GLY A 53 1.04 -3.21 15.23
C GLY A 53 -0.42 -2.76 15.24
N SER A 54 -0.68 -1.46 15.07
CA SER A 54 -2.04 -0.87 15.01
C SER A 54 -2.42 -0.36 13.62
N MET A 55 -1.61 -0.62 12.61
CA MET A 55 -1.88 -0.25 11.22
C MET A 55 -3.20 -0.83 10.71
N ILE A 56 -3.53 -2.07 11.11
CA ILE A 56 -4.82 -2.69 10.77
C ILE A 56 -5.99 -1.90 11.39
N GLU A 57 -5.84 -1.40 12.62
CA GLU A 57 -6.85 -0.56 13.27
C GLU A 57 -6.96 0.80 12.58
N ALA A 58 -5.83 1.42 12.21
CA ALA A 58 -5.81 2.67 11.46
C ALA A 58 -6.47 2.52 10.09
N LEU A 59 -6.21 1.41 9.38
CA LEU A 59 -6.89 1.06 8.13
C LEU A 59 -8.38 0.82 8.33
N THR A 60 -8.78 0.10 9.38
CA THR A 60 -10.21 -0.17 9.63
C THR A 60 -10.97 1.11 9.97
N GLY A 61 -10.39 1.99 10.78
CA GLY A 61 -10.94 3.28 11.18
C GLY A 61 -10.84 4.38 10.11
N LEU A 62 -10.05 4.15 9.06
CA LEU A 62 -10.00 5.02 7.89
C LEU A 62 -11.33 4.96 7.12
N THR A 63 -11.98 6.10 7.04
CA THR A 63 -13.18 6.34 6.22
C THR A 63 -12.83 6.57 4.75
N THR A 64 -11.61 7.04 4.47
CA THR A 64 -11.14 7.38 3.11
C THR A 64 -10.45 6.19 2.47
N PRO A 65 -10.70 5.90 1.17
CA PRO A 65 -9.94 4.88 0.45
C PRO A 65 -8.47 5.26 0.35
N ALA A 66 -7.60 4.26 0.52
CA ALA A 66 -6.17 4.41 0.36
C ALA A 66 -5.77 3.90 -1.02
N LYS A 67 -4.87 4.60 -1.71
CA LYS A 67 -4.29 4.16 -2.98
C LYS A 67 -3.06 3.30 -2.74
N ALA A 68 -2.22 3.72 -1.79
CA ALA A 68 -1.00 3.04 -1.46
C ALA A 68 -0.78 2.88 0.04
N LEU A 69 0.01 1.89 0.44
CA LEU A 69 0.25 1.56 1.83
C LEU A 69 1.72 1.25 2.05
N VAL A 70 2.43 2.04 2.84
CA VAL A 70 3.88 1.92 3.05
C VAL A 70 4.14 1.53 4.49
N PHE A 71 4.79 0.41 4.77
CA PHE A 71 5.10 0.03 6.14
C PHE A 71 6.35 -0.85 6.29
N ASP A 72 7.08 -0.69 7.39
CA ASP A 72 8.26 -1.51 7.67
C ASP A 72 7.86 -2.83 8.34
N GLY A 73 7.50 -3.84 7.53
CA GLY A 73 7.10 -5.14 8.03
C GLY A 73 7.00 -6.24 6.97
N ILE A 74 6.35 -7.34 7.35
CA ILE A 74 6.10 -8.50 6.49
C ILE A 74 4.67 -8.44 5.95
N VAL A 75 4.52 -8.35 4.63
CA VAL A 75 3.20 -8.46 3.98
C VAL A 75 2.67 -9.88 4.15
N SER A 76 1.51 -10.00 4.76
CA SER A 76 0.81 -11.27 4.99
C SER A 76 -0.51 -11.28 4.23
N GLN A 77 -1.15 -12.45 4.10
CA GLN A 77 -2.44 -12.57 3.40
C GLN A 77 -3.50 -11.61 3.98
N ARG A 78 -3.53 -11.41 5.31
CA ARG A 78 -4.42 -10.44 5.97
C ARG A 78 -4.17 -8.99 5.53
N VAL A 79 -2.92 -8.62 5.26
CA VAL A 79 -2.58 -7.27 4.77
C VAL A 79 -3.09 -7.09 3.35
N VAL A 80 -2.88 -8.09 2.49
CA VAL A 80 -3.34 -8.07 1.09
C VAL A 80 -4.87 -8.05 1.02
N ASP A 81 -5.54 -8.80 1.89
CA ASP A 81 -6.98 -8.84 2.01
C ASP A 81 -7.55 -7.48 2.44
N VAL A 82 -7.04 -6.90 3.53
CA VAL A 82 -7.43 -5.55 3.99
C VAL A 82 -7.11 -4.48 2.95
N ALA A 83 -5.97 -4.60 2.26
CA ALA A 83 -5.59 -3.69 1.19
C ALA A 83 -6.60 -3.76 0.04
N GLN A 84 -7.00 -4.96 -0.40
CA GLN A 84 -8.00 -5.12 -1.44
C GLN A 84 -9.37 -4.57 -1.00
N GLU A 85 -9.83 -4.89 0.21
CA GLU A 85 -11.09 -4.38 0.74
C GLU A 85 -11.13 -2.85 0.82
N LYS A 86 -9.98 -2.23 1.15
CA LYS A 86 -9.83 -0.78 1.23
C LYS A 86 -9.58 -0.11 -0.12
N GLY A 87 -9.48 -0.88 -1.21
CA GLY A 87 -9.23 -0.37 -2.56
C GLY A 87 -7.78 0.04 -2.83
N ILE A 88 -6.84 -0.46 -2.03
CA ILE A 88 -5.42 -0.15 -2.12
C ILE A 88 -4.81 -0.89 -3.30
N GLY A 89 -4.47 -0.15 -4.35
CA GLY A 89 -3.82 -0.68 -5.54
C GLY A 89 -2.33 -0.99 -5.33
N THR A 90 -1.68 -0.38 -4.34
CA THR A 90 -0.22 -0.52 -4.14
C THR A 90 0.14 -0.74 -2.66
N VAL A 91 0.87 -1.81 -2.34
CA VAL A 91 1.34 -2.11 -0.98
C VAL A 91 2.85 -2.19 -0.98
N VAL A 92 3.50 -1.31 -0.24
CA VAL A 92 4.93 -1.19 -0.10
C VAL A 92 5.35 -1.69 1.27
N ALA A 93 6.28 -2.64 1.30
CA ALA A 93 6.80 -3.14 2.56
C ALA A 93 8.29 -3.46 2.54
N SER A 94 8.87 -3.66 3.71
CA SER A 94 10.26 -4.12 3.82
C SER A 94 10.42 -5.52 3.23
N ARG A 95 9.47 -6.43 3.52
CA ARG A 95 9.46 -7.80 2.99
C ARG A 95 8.05 -8.29 2.66
N VAL A 96 7.98 -9.22 1.70
CA VAL A 96 6.77 -10.01 1.45
C VAL A 96 6.88 -11.34 2.17
N GLY A 97 5.85 -11.70 2.92
CA GLY A 97 5.76 -12.97 3.63
C GLY A 97 5.11 -14.07 2.81
N ALA A 98 4.54 -15.05 3.50
CA ALA A 98 3.76 -16.13 2.88
C ALA A 98 2.40 -15.60 2.40
N VAL A 99 2.39 -14.99 1.21
CA VAL A 99 1.18 -14.60 0.50
C VAL A 99 0.95 -15.62 -0.61
N GLY A 100 -0.06 -16.46 -0.45
CA GLY A 100 -0.36 -17.51 -1.42
C GLY A 100 -1.02 -17.00 -2.71
N LYS A 101 -1.69 -15.84 -2.65
CA LYS A 101 -2.44 -15.28 -3.76
C LYS A 101 -2.41 -13.76 -3.72
N PHE A 102 -1.85 -13.15 -4.76
CA PHE A 102 -1.94 -11.71 -4.98
C PHE A 102 -3.09 -11.45 -5.95
N PRO A 103 -4.07 -10.61 -5.61
CA PRO A 103 -5.07 -10.18 -6.57
C PRO A 103 -4.43 -9.27 -7.61
N GLU A 104 -4.86 -9.37 -8.87
CA GLU A 104 -4.31 -8.58 -9.98
C GLU A 104 -4.51 -7.06 -9.79
N SER A 105 -5.48 -6.68 -8.95
CA SER A 105 -5.75 -5.30 -8.56
C SER A 105 -4.79 -4.73 -7.51
N VAL A 106 -3.96 -5.55 -6.85
CA VAL A 106 -3.06 -5.09 -5.76
C VAL A 106 -1.61 -5.41 -6.11
N ARG A 107 -0.79 -4.37 -6.24
CA ARG A 107 0.64 -4.42 -6.53
C ARG A 107 1.42 -4.41 -5.23
N VAL A 108 2.20 -5.44 -4.95
CA VAL A 108 3.06 -5.47 -3.76
C VAL A 108 4.50 -5.14 -4.18
N LEU A 109 5.03 -4.05 -3.62
CA LEU A 109 6.37 -3.55 -3.85
C LEU A 109 7.18 -3.72 -2.57
N THR A 110 8.49 -3.93 -2.72
CA THR A 110 9.40 -3.99 -1.56
C THR A 110 10.46 -2.91 -1.63
N ARG A 111 11.17 -2.67 -0.52
CA ARG A 111 12.36 -1.79 -0.54
C ARG A 111 13.34 -2.14 -1.67
N ALA A 112 13.48 -3.43 -1.96
CA ALA A 112 14.38 -3.92 -3.01
C ALA A 112 13.85 -3.60 -4.42
N ASP A 113 12.53 -3.56 -4.59
CA ASP A 113 11.87 -3.19 -5.84
C ASP A 113 11.96 -1.68 -6.10
N LEU A 114 11.77 -0.88 -5.05
CA LEU A 114 11.80 0.59 -5.11
C LEU A 114 13.23 1.17 -5.22
N GLY A 115 14.20 0.51 -4.60
CA GLY A 115 15.59 0.97 -4.50
C GLY A 115 16.50 0.44 -5.61
N GLY A 116 15.97 0.15 -6.80
CA GLY A 116 16.72 -0.48 -7.89
C GLY A 116 18.09 0.16 -8.19
N GLY A 117 19.16 -0.56 -7.83
CA GLY A 117 20.58 -0.31 -8.17
C GLY A 117 21.25 0.72 -7.27
N HIS A 118 22.27 0.39 -6.47
CA HIS A 118 23.48 -0.41 -6.74
C HIS A 118 23.97 -1.04 -5.43
#